data_AF-A0A967Z8L1-F1
#
_entry.id   AF-A0A967Z8L1-F1
#
_cell.length_a   1.000
_cell.length_b   1.000
_cell.length_c   1.000
_cell.angle_alpha   90.00
_cell.angle_beta   90.00
_cell.angle_gamma   90.00
#
_symmetry.space_group_name_H-M   'P 1'
#
loop_
_entity.id
_entity.type
_entity.pdbx_description
1 polymer ?
#
loop_
_entity_poly.entity_id
_entity_poly.type
_entity_poly.pdbx_seq_one_letter_code
_entity_poly.pdbx_strand_id
1 'polypeptide(L)' 'VGLMNTQFAIQNGTIYVLEVNPRASRTVPFVSKAIGQPLAKIAAKVMSGLSLAEQGVSPPERRPYYSVKESVFPFIKFP' A
#
# COMPACT_ATOMS: atom_id res chain seq x y z
N VAL A 1 14.55 4.81 5.01
CA VAL A 1 13.29 5.57 5.21
C VAL A 1 12.55 5.56 3.88
N GLY A 2 11.33 5.02 3.80
CA GLY A 2 10.64 4.80 2.51
C GLY A 2 9.30 4.10 2.71
N LEU A 3 8.92 3.22 1.78
CA LEU A 3 7.69 2.41 1.92
C LEU A 3 7.86 1.30 2.95
N MET A 4 6.76 1.00 3.63
CA MET A 4 6.61 -0.21 4.43
C MET A 4 5.22 -0.80 4.25
N ASN A 5 5.08 -2.08 4.57
CA ASN A 5 3.80 -2.77 4.61
C ASN A 5 3.74 -3.64 5.87
N THR A 6 2.63 -3.59 6.57
CA THR A 6 2.35 -4.44 7.74
C THR A 6 1.12 -5.28 7.45
N GLN A 7 1.18 -6.55 7.83
CA GLN A 7 0.06 -7.49 7.72
C GLN A 7 -0.44 -7.83 9.12
N PHE A 8 -1.76 -7.81 9.28
CA PHE A 8 -2.43 -8.06 10.56
C PHE A 8 -3.45 -9.18 10.42
N ALA A 9 -3.72 -9.87 11.51
CA ALA A 9 -4.91 -10.69 11.70
C ALA A 9 -5.79 -10.07 12.79
N ILE A 10 -7.11 -10.11 12.60
CA ILE A 10 -8.07 -9.62 13.58
C ILE A 10 -8.96 -10.78 13.99
N GLN A 11 -8.95 -11.14 15.28
CA GLN A 11 -9.77 -12.21 15.81
C GLN A 11 -10.39 -11.77 17.14
N ASN A 12 -11.72 -11.86 17.25
CA ASN A 12 -12.47 -11.48 18.46
C ASN A 12 -12.10 -10.08 18.97
N GLY A 13 -11.96 -9.11 18.06
CA GLY A 13 -11.57 -7.73 18.40
C GLY A 13 -10.09 -7.54 18.76
N THR A 14 -9.29 -8.61 18.81
CA THR A 14 -7.85 -8.56 19.08
C THR A 14 -7.06 -8.43 17.78
N ILE A 15 -6.13 -7.48 17.74
CA ILE A 15 -5.25 -7.21 16.59
C ILE A 15 -3.92 -7.92 16.82
N TYR A 16 -3.54 -8.79 15.89
CA TYR A 16 -2.27 -9.51 15.87
C TYR A 16 -1.42 -9.01 14.70
N VAL A 17 -0.14 -8.77 14.93
CA VAL A 17 0.84 -8.47 13.87
C VAL A 17 1.34 -9.79 13.32
N LEU A 18 1.21 -10.00 12.00
CA LEU A 18 1.73 -11.18 11.31
C LEU A 18 3.17 -10.95 10.86
N GLU A 19 3.39 -9.89 10.07
CA GLU A 19 4.72 -9.52 9.58
C GLU A 19 4.80 -8.03 9.22
N VAL A 20 6.04 -7.53 9.19
CA VAL A 20 6.37 -6.19 8.71
C VAL A 20 7.41 -6.31 7.60
N ASN A 21 7.09 -5.73 6.45
CA ASN A 21 7.97 -5.65 5.30
C ASN A 21 8.45 -4.19 5.15
N PRO A 22 9.70 -3.85 5.52
CA PRO A 22 10.25 -2.49 5.37
C PRO A 22 10.67 -2.21 3.92
N ARG A 23 9.78 -2.51 2.97
CA ARG A 23 9.96 -2.35 1.54
C ARG A 23 8.61 -2.13 0.85
N ALA A 24 8.65 -1.78 -0.43
CA ALA A 24 7.44 -1.74 -1.25
C ALA A 24 6.81 -3.15 -1.35
N SER A 25 5.49 -3.22 -1.15
CA SER A 25 4.70 -4.43 -1.37
C SER A 25 4.05 -4.40 -2.76
N ARG A 26 3.59 -5.58 -3.22
CA ARG A 26 2.82 -5.73 -4.46
C ARG A 26 1.48 -4.96 -4.48
N THR A 27 1.02 -4.45 -3.35
CA THR A 27 -0.24 -3.69 -3.26
C THR A 27 -0.06 -2.19 -3.53
N VAL A 28 1.17 -1.67 -3.52
CA VAL A 28 1.47 -0.23 -3.71
C VAL A 28 0.85 0.36 -4.99
N PRO A 29 0.92 -0.29 -6.18
CA PRO A 29 0.30 0.26 -7.38
C PRO A 29 -1.23 0.33 -7.30
N PHE A 30 -1.87 -0.66 -6.68
CA PHE A 30 -3.32 -0.67 -6.47
C PHE A 30 -3.73 0.46 -5.51
N VAL A 31 -3.09 0.56 -4.35
CA VAL A 31 -3.39 1.62 -3.36
C VAL A 31 -3.19 3.00 -3.97
N SER A 32 -2.10 3.20 -4.73
CA SER A 32 -1.82 4.48 -5.39
C SER A 32 -2.97 4.94 -6.30
N LYS A 33 -3.55 4.01 -7.07
CA LYS A 33 -4.70 4.28 -7.93
C LYS A 33 -5.98 4.53 -7.11
N ALA A 34 -6.22 3.72 -6.08
CA ALA A 34 -7.41 3.83 -5.24
C ALA A 34 -7.50 5.17 -4.48
N ILE A 35 -6.37 5.68 -3.98
CA ILE A 35 -6.32 6.94 -3.23
C ILE A 35 -5.98 8.16 -4.10
N GLY A 36 -5.49 7.94 -5.32
CA GLY A 36 -5.07 9.00 -6.24
C GLY A 36 -3.74 9.66 -5.85
N GLN A 37 -2.85 8.94 -5.16
CA GLN A 37 -1.52 9.44 -4.78
C GLN A 37 -0.42 8.49 -5.29
N PRO A 38 0.64 8.98 -5.94
CA PRO A 38 1.69 8.12 -6.48
C PRO A 38 2.68 7.71 -5.38
N LEU A 39 2.30 6.75 -4.53
CA LEU A 39 3.05 6.36 -3.32
C LEU A 39 4.50 5.96 -3.62
N ALA A 40 4.76 5.25 -4.71
CA ALA A 40 6.11 4.88 -5.12
C ALA A 40 6.99 6.11 -5.41
N LYS A 41 6.45 7.12 -6.09
CA LYS A 41 7.16 8.38 -6.39
C LYS A 41 7.40 9.20 -5.13
N ILE A 42 6.40 9.27 -4.25
CA ILE A 42 6.50 9.98 -2.96
C ILE A 42 7.61 9.36 -2.12
N ALA A 43 7.61 8.03 -1.97
CA ALA A 43 8.61 7.33 -1.18
C ALA A 43 10.01 7.39 -1.78
N ALA A 44 10.14 7.38 -3.11
CA ALA A 44 11.43 7.59 -3.77
C ALA A 44 12.03 8.98 -3.44
N LYS A 45 11.21 10.02 -3.43
CA LYS A 45 11.61 11.37 -3.00
C LYS A 45 11.98 11.44 -1.52
N VAL A 46 11.25 10.72 -0.65
CA VAL A 46 11.62 10.59 0.77
C VAL A 46 12.98 9.92 0.92
N MET A 47 13.22 8.84 0.16
CA MET A 47 14.53 8.16 0.15
C MET A 47 15.66 9.08 -0.34
N SER A 48 15.37 10.04 -1.23
CA SER A 48 16.34 11.04 -1.70
C SER A 48 16.46 12.28 -0.81
N GLY A 49 15.89 12.26 0.40
CA GLY A 49 16.04 13.33 1.38
C GLY A 49 14.93 14.40 1.38
N LEU A 50 13.93 14.30 0.51
CA LEU A 50 12.79 15.24 0.49
C LEU A 50 11.66 14.69 1.36
N SER A 51 11.44 15.29 2.52
CA SER A 51 10.45 14.85 3.51
C SER A 51 9.01 14.88 2.97
N LEU A 52 8.09 14.18 3.65
CA LEU A 52 6.66 14.20 3.28
C LEU A 52 6.06 15.62 3.39
N ALA A 53 6.52 16.41 4.36
CA ALA A 53 6.07 17.78 4.57
C ALA A 53 6.49 18.70 3.41
N GLU A 54 7.75 18.61 2.98
CA GLU A 54 8.25 19.38 1.82
C GLU A 54 7.55 18.98 0.51
N GLN A 55 7.09 17.73 0.41
CA GLN A 55 6.29 17.25 -0.72
C GLN A 55 4.81 17.66 -0.67
N GLY A 56 4.34 18.25 0.44
CA GLY A 56 2.93 18.60 0.65
C GLY A 56 2.00 17.39 0.66
N VAL A 57 2.49 16.22 1.09
CA VAL A 57 1.69 14.99 1.13
C VAL A 57 0.75 15.02 2.34
N SER A 58 -0.55 15.05 2.08
CA SER A 58 -1.59 14.92 3.10
C SER A 58 -2.20 13.51 3.12
N PRO A 59 -2.81 13.09 4.24
CA PRO A 59 -3.64 11.89 4.26
C PRO A 59 -4.72 11.94 3.17
N PRO A 60 -4.96 10.84 2.44
CA PRO A 60 -5.94 10.83 1.38
C PRO A 60 -7.36 11.00 1.93
N GLU A 61 -8.17 11.83 1.27
CA GLU A 61 -9.59 11.95 1.56
C GLU A 61 -10.35 10.67 1.18
N ARG A 62 -11.47 10.43 1.88
CA ARG A 62 -12.36 9.32 1.56
C ARG A 62 -12.98 9.55 0.17
N ARG A 63 -12.76 8.62 -0.74
CA ARG A 63 -13.35 8.65 -2.09
C ARG A 63 -14.82 8.19 -2.06
N PRO A 64 -15.70 8.69 -2.95
CA PRO A 64 -17.11 8.33 -3.00
C PRO A 64 -17.38 6.98 -3.70
N TYR A 65 -16.35 6.14 -3.85
CA TYR A 65 -16.42 4.86 -4.56
C TYR A 65 -15.56 3.81 -3.86
N TYR A 66 -15.87 2.54 -4.13
CA TYR A 66 -15.05 1.40 -3.70
C TYR A 66 -14.04 1.02 -4.80
N SER A 67 -12.86 0.55 -4.39
CA SER A 67 -11.86 -0.05 -5.27
C SER A 67 -11.61 -1.48 -4.81
N VAL A 68 -11.76 -2.45 -5.72
CA VAL A 68 -11.62 -3.89 -5.44
C VAL A 68 -10.47 -4.45 -6.27
N LYS A 69 -9.68 -5.35 -5.66
CA LYS A 69 -8.52 -6.01 -6.29
C LYS A 69 -8.76 -7.51 -6.35
N GLU A 70 -8.82 -8.05 -7.56
CA GLU A 70 -8.96 -9.50 -7.80
C GLU A 70 -7.63 -10.12 -8.29
N SER A 71 -7.44 -11.42 -8.06
CA SER A 71 -6.28 -12.16 -8.56
C SER A 71 -6.71 -13.12 -9.67
N VAL A 72 -5.84 -13.33 -10.66
CA VAL A 72 -6.07 -14.32 -11.71
C VAL A 72 -5.12 -15.49 -11.49
N PHE A 73 -5.67 -16.70 -11.43
CA PHE A 73 -4.90 -17.91 -11.16
C PHE A 73 -4.70 -18.73 -12.45
N PRO A 74 -3.47 -19.23 -12.72
CA PRO A 74 -3.16 -19.92 -13.96
C PRO A 74 -3.50 -21.42 -13.93
N PHE A 75 -4.61 -21.84 -13.30
CA PHE A 75 -4.95 -23.27 -13.13
C PHE A 75 -5.05 -24.04 -14.44
N ILE A 76 -5.53 -23.38 -15.51
CA ILE A 76 -5.65 -23.97 -16.85
C ILE A 76 -4.28 -24.42 -17.41
N LYS A 77 -3.17 -23.84 -16.94
CA LYS A 77 -1.82 -24.21 -17.37
C LYS A 77 -1.26 -25.42 -16.64
N PHE A 78 -1.92 -25.88 -15.58
CA PHE A 78 -1.47 -26.98 -14.71
C PHE A 78 -2.65 -27.92 -14.39
N PRO A 79 -3.13 -28.71 -15.37
CA PRO A 79 -4.19 -29.71 -15.17
C PRO A 79 -3.76 -30.88 -14.27
#